data_AF-A0A5N7CAN3-F1
#
_entry.id   AF-A0A5N7CAN3-F1
#
_cell.length_a   1.000
_cell.length_b   1.000
_cell.length_c   1.000
_cell.angle_alpha   90.00
_cell.angle_beta   90.00
_cell.angle_gamma   90.00
#
_symmetry.space_group_name_H-M   'P 1'
#
loop_
_entity.id
_entity.type
_entity.pdbx_description
1 polymer ?
#
loop_
_entity_poly.entity_id
_entity_poly.type
_entity_poly.pdbx_seq_one_letter_code
_entity_poly.pdbx_strand_id
1 'polypeptide(L)'
;MFHFTPVLLVAAAALLGAVEANTVLNVNKGCIIVNSSVTICATPDISHDSACVVAGNTRIQACLDSNNQPHCELNVDIPMSWGEAYFGADNCLYSKGPNPDKLGCAS
;
A
#
# COMPACT_ATOMS: atom_id res chain seq x y z
N MET A 1 41.38 -15.84 48.41
CA MET A 1 40.83 -14.51 48.13
C MET A 1 40.54 -14.43 46.64
N PHE A 2 39.37 -13.87 46.33
CA PHE A 2 38.68 -13.63 45.04
C PHE A 2 39.64 -13.36 43.85
N HIS A 3 39.33 -13.79 42.61
CA HIS A 3 38.31 -13.15 41.77
C HIS A 3 37.70 -14.07 40.69
N PHE A 4 36.41 -13.84 40.48
CA PHE A 4 35.46 -14.49 39.57
C PHE A 4 35.33 -13.69 38.26
N THR A 5 35.38 -14.40 37.11
CA THR A 5 34.58 -14.24 35.86
C THR A 5 34.51 -12.87 35.12
N PRO A 6 33.97 -12.77 33.88
CA PRO A 6 33.81 -13.77 32.80
C PRO A 6 34.33 -13.25 31.43
N VAL A 7 34.60 -14.16 30.49
CA VAL A 7 34.73 -13.83 29.07
C VAL A 7 33.36 -13.44 28.54
N LEU A 8 33.18 -12.15 28.25
CA LEU A 8 31.97 -11.57 27.70
C LEU A 8 31.89 -11.90 26.20
N LEU A 9 31.23 -13.01 25.82
CA LEU A 9 30.81 -13.25 24.44
C LEU A 9 29.50 -12.51 24.18
N VAL A 10 29.59 -11.30 23.61
CA VAL A 10 28.42 -10.58 23.11
C VAL A 10 28.05 -11.18 21.75
N ALA A 11 27.08 -12.08 21.74
CA ALA A 11 26.40 -12.48 20.51
C ALA A 11 25.52 -11.31 20.04
N ALA A 12 26.03 -10.52 19.10
CA ALA A 12 25.22 -9.55 18.38
C ALA A 12 24.29 -10.32 17.42
N ALA A 13 23.14 -10.73 17.93
CA ALA A 13 22.05 -11.22 17.10
C ALA A 13 21.58 -10.05 16.23
N ALA A 14 22.05 -10.01 14.99
CA ALA A 14 21.51 -9.15 13.95
C ALA A 14 20.04 -9.54 13.74
N LEU A 15 19.16 -8.85 14.45
CA LEU A 15 17.75 -8.72 14.10
C LEU A 15 17.69 -7.98 12.76
N LEU A 16 17.98 -8.69 11.68
CA LEU A 16 17.54 -8.30 10.34
C LEU A 16 16.02 -8.42 10.39
N GLY A 17 15.37 -7.33 10.79
CA GLY A 17 13.92 -7.19 10.65
C GLY A 17 13.59 -7.50 9.20
N ALA A 18 12.90 -8.63 8.99
CA ALA A 18 12.25 -8.90 7.72
C ALA A 18 11.26 -7.76 7.52
N VAL A 19 11.62 -6.80 6.67
CA VAL A 19 10.68 -5.77 6.23
C VAL A 19 9.68 -6.54 5.38
N GLU A 20 8.48 -6.79 5.91
CA GLU A 20 7.40 -7.34 5.09
C GLU A 20 7.19 -6.36 3.94
N ALA A 21 7.58 -6.78 2.73
CA ALA A 21 7.49 -5.96 1.54
C ALA A 21 6.01 -5.83 1.18
N ASN A 22 5.34 -4.83 1.73
CA ASN A 22 3.95 -4.57 1.44
C ASN A 22 3.85 -3.27 0.64
N THR A 23 2.86 -3.19 -0.24
CA THR A 23 2.63 -1.97 -1.01
C THR A 23 1.62 -1.08 -0.30
N VAL A 24 1.93 0.20 -0.19
CA VAL A 24 1.03 1.20 0.37
C VAL A 24 0.18 1.79 -0.75
N LEU A 25 -1.12 1.52 -0.75
CA LEU A 25 -2.07 2.06 -1.71
C LEU A 25 -2.64 3.39 -1.21
N ASN A 26 -2.52 4.42 -2.05
CA ASN A 26 -3.04 5.77 -1.84
C ASN A 26 -4.07 6.14 -2.91
N VAL A 27 -4.86 7.19 -2.66
CA VAL A 27 -5.90 7.66 -3.59
C VAL A 27 -5.71 9.14 -3.87
N ASN A 28 -5.65 9.51 -5.14
CA ASN A 28 -5.41 10.91 -5.52
C ASN A 28 -6.69 11.77 -5.46
N LYS A 29 -7.88 11.17 -5.66
CA LYS A 29 -9.16 11.89 -5.63
C LYS A 29 -10.31 10.98 -5.20
N GLY A 30 -11.27 11.53 -4.44
CA GLY A 30 -12.48 10.81 -4.02
C GLY A 30 -12.18 9.68 -3.04
N CYS A 31 -13.04 8.67 -2.98
CA CYS A 31 -12.88 7.52 -2.09
C CYS A 31 -13.02 6.21 -2.85
N ILE A 32 -12.23 5.22 -2.46
CA ILE A 32 -12.30 3.84 -2.97
C ILE A 32 -12.58 2.88 -1.81
N ILE A 33 -13.16 1.73 -2.11
CA ILE A 33 -13.30 0.63 -1.15
C ILE A 33 -12.37 -0.50 -1.59
N VAL A 34 -11.49 -0.91 -0.68
CA VAL A 34 -10.50 -1.98 -0.88
C VAL A 34 -10.94 -3.22 -0.11
N ASN A 35 -10.90 -4.37 -0.79
CA ASN A 35 -11.32 -5.68 -0.28
C ASN A 35 -12.71 -5.64 0.40
N SER A 36 -13.60 -4.80 -0.15
CA SER A 36 -14.98 -4.57 0.32
C SER A 36 -15.12 -4.18 1.81
N SER A 37 -14.03 -3.73 2.43
CA SER A 37 -14.00 -3.48 3.89
C SER A 37 -13.28 -2.18 4.24
N VAL A 38 -12.23 -1.81 3.52
CA VAL A 38 -11.41 -0.65 3.83
C VAL A 38 -11.75 0.50 2.91
N THR A 39 -12.29 1.58 3.45
CA THR A 39 -12.52 2.81 2.67
C THR A 39 -11.30 3.71 2.77
N ILE A 40 -10.78 4.12 1.61
CA ILE A 40 -9.63 5.01 1.50
C ILE A 40 -10.09 6.26 0.76
N CYS A 41 -9.88 7.43 1.35
CA CYS A 41 -10.27 8.71 0.74
C CYS A 41 -9.06 9.60 0.52
N ALA A 42 -9.05 10.33 -0.60
CA ALA A 42 -8.12 11.42 -0.82
C ALA A 42 -8.33 12.48 0.27
N THR A 43 -7.28 12.78 1.02
CA THR A 43 -7.28 13.82 2.05
C THR A 43 -6.70 15.12 1.47
N PRO A 44 -7.27 16.29 1.81
CA PRO A 44 -6.77 17.58 1.33
C PRO A 44 -5.44 17.99 2.00
N ASP A 45 -5.11 17.35 3.12
CA ASP A 45 -3.89 17.60 3.89
C ASP A 45 -2.90 16.44 3.68
N ILE A 46 -1.76 16.77 3.07
CA ILE A 46 -0.52 15.99 2.86
C ILE A 46 0.04 15.28 4.11
N SER A 47 -0.63 15.37 5.26
CA SER A 47 -0.20 14.79 6.54
C SER A 47 -1.04 13.57 6.98
N HIS A 48 -2.11 13.23 6.26
CA HIS A 48 -2.86 12.00 6.50
C HIS A 48 -3.23 11.34 5.18
N ASP A 49 -2.27 10.73 4.49
CA ASP A 49 -2.62 9.75 3.46
C ASP A 49 -3.55 8.72 4.11
N SER A 50 -4.80 8.63 3.63
CA SER A 50 -5.55 7.41 3.83
C SER A 50 -4.79 6.37 3.01
N ALA A 51 -3.91 5.67 3.69
CA ALA A 51 -2.99 4.70 3.11
C ALA A 51 -3.47 3.32 3.57
N CYS A 52 -3.67 2.40 2.63
CA CYS A 52 -3.94 1.01 2.95
C CYS A 52 -2.75 0.15 2.54
N VAL A 53 -2.26 -0.65 3.47
CA VAL A 53 -1.25 -1.65 3.18
C VAL A 53 -1.93 -2.83 2.47
N VAL A 54 -1.54 -3.08 1.23
CA VAL A 54 -2.05 -4.14 0.37
C VAL A 54 -0.92 -5.10 -0.03
N ALA A 55 -1.27 -6.36 -0.22
CA ALA A 55 -0.35 -7.40 -0.65
C ALA A 55 -1.10 -8.43 -1.50
N GLY A 56 -0.69 -8.60 -2.77
CA GLY A 56 -1.29 -9.57 -3.67
C GLY A 56 -2.69 -9.18 -4.14
N ASN A 57 -3.58 -10.18 -4.28
CA ASN A 57 -4.88 -10.00 -4.89
C ASN A 57 -5.73 -9.00 -4.10
N THR A 58 -6.03 -7.88 -4.76
CA THR A 58 -6.70 -6.73 -4.18
C THR A 58 -7.91 -6.38 -5.03
N ARG A 59 -9.08 -6.29 -4.39
CA ARG A 59 -10.32 -5.80 -4.98
C ARG A 59 -10.46 -4.31 -4.68
N ILE A 60 -10.51 -3.48 -5.70
CA ILE A 60 -10.75 -2.04 -5.59
C ILE A 60 -12.09 -1.72 -6.24
N GLN A 61 -12.99 -1.13 -5.46
CA GLN A 61 -14.28 -0.63 -5.93
C GLN A 61 -14.23 0.89 -5.94
N ALA A 62 -14.25 1.50 -7.13
CA ALA A 62 -13.96 2.91 -7.31
C ALA A 62 -14.49 3.44 -8.64
N CYS A 63 -15.44 4.37 -8.61
CA CYS A 63 -16.02 4.99 -9.81
C CYS A 63 -15.88 6.52 -9.65
N LEU A 64 -14.66 7.02 -9.81
CA LEU A 64 -14.24 8.38 -9.49
C LEU A 64 -14.44 9.36 -10.66
N ASP A 65 -14.43 8.85 -11.89
CA ASP A 65 -14.60 9.63 -13.12
C ASP A 65 -16.07 9.74 -13.59
N SER A 66 -16.98 8.97 -13.00
CA SER A 66 -18.25 8.66 -13.63
C SER A 66 -19.44 9.32 -12.96
N ASN A 67 -20.11 10.17 -13.76
CA ASN A 67 -21.47 10.66 -13.59
C ASN A 67 -22.46 9.52 -13.29
N ASN A 68 -22.61 9.11 -12.02
CA ASN A 68 -23.68 8.21 -11.56
C ASN A 68 -23.58 6.72 -12.00
N GLN A 69 -22.40 6.19 -12.34
CA GLN A 69 -22.26 4.73 -12.49
C GLN A 69 -22.15 4.08 -11.10
N PRO A 70 -22.99 3.07 -10.78
CA PRO A 70 -23.14 2.64 -9.40
C PRO A 70 -21.88 1.97 -8.84
N HIS A 71 -21.10 1.19 -9.60
CA HIS A 71 -19.89 0.54 -9.08
C HIS A 71 -18.94 0.15 -10.22
N CYS A 72 -17.80 0.83 -10.36
CA CYS A 72 -16.69 0.32 -11.17
C CYS A 72 -15.80 -0.56 -10.28
N GLU A 73 -15.28 -1.68 -10.79
CA GLU A 73 -14.46 -2.61 -10.01
C GLU A 73 -13.17 -3.00 -10.73
N LEU A 74 -12.09 -3.13 -9.96
CA LEU A 74 -10.80 -3.66 -10.39
C LEU A 74 -10.35 -4.76 -9.42
N ASN A 75 -10.13 -5.96 -9.93
CA ASN A 75 -9.50 -7.06 -9.20
C ASN A 75 -8.12 -7.31 -9.80
N VAL A 76 -7.07 -7.11 -9.00
CA VAL A 76 -5.69 -7.08 -9.48
C VAL A 76 -4.71 -7.56 -8.42
N ASP A 77 -3.67 -8.26 -8.83
CA ASP A 77 -2.53 -8.58 -7.97
C ASP A 77 -1.55 -7.41 -7.93
N ILE A 78 -1.49 -6.71 -6.79
CA ILE A 78 -0.60 -5.56 -6.60
C ILE A 78 0.78 -6.09 -6.19
N PRO A 79 1.84 -5.83 -6.98
CA PRO A 79 3.18 -6.31 -6.67
C PRO A 79 3.70 -5.69 -5.38
N MET A 80 3.98 -6.54 -4.40
CA MET A 80 4.62 -6.18 -3.12
C MET A 80 5.91 -5.36 -3.28
N SER A 81 6.61 -5.52 -4.41
CA SER A 81 7.85 -4.81 -4.74
C SER A 81 7.66 -3.34 -5.12
N TRP A 82 6.43 -2.85 -5.31
CA TRP A 82 6.20 -1.45 -5.65
C TRP A 82 6.49 -0.51 -4.49
N GLY A 83 6.34 -0.97 -3.24
CA GLY A 83 6.46 -0.15 -2.04
C GLY A 83 5.28 0.81 -1.87
N GLU A 84 4.94 1.57 -2.92
CA GLU A 84 3.80 2.48 -2.96
C GLU A 84 3.05 2.39 -4.30
N ALA A 85 1.73 2.49 -4.22
CA ALA A 85 0.80 2.53 -5.35
C ALA A 85 -0.17 3.70 -5.19
N TYR A 86 -0.72 4.18 -6.31
CA TYR A 86 -1.77 5.19 -6.29
C TYR A 86 -2.92 4.81 -7.21
N PHE A 87 -4.14 5.04 -6.73
CA PHE A 87 -5.35 4.96 -7.53
C PHE A 87 -5.70 6.37 -8.03
N GLY A 88 -5.67 6.52 -9.36
CA GLY A 88 -5.88 7.78 -10.05
C GLY A 88 -7.34 8.17 -10.18
N ALA A 89 -7.58 9.44 -10.48
CA ALA A 89 -8.92 9.98 -10.74
C ALA A 89 -9.54 9.45 -12.04
N ASP A 90 -8.74 8.80 -12.87
CA ASP A 90 -9.09 8.09 -14.11
C ASP A 90 -9.47 6.62 -13.87
N ASN A 91 -9.76 6.26 -12.61
CA ASN A 91 -10.05 4.90 -12.15
C ASN A 91 -8.94 3.87 -12.40
N CYS A 92 -7.71 4.29 -12.62
CA CYS A 92 -6.60 3.38 -12.89
C CYS A 92 -5.64 3.24 -11.71
N LEU A 93 -5.05 2.05 -11.55
CA LEU A 93 -4.05 1.74 -10.55
C LEU A 93 -2.64 1.84 -11.14
N TYR A 94 -1.77 2.52 -10.40
CA TYR A 94 -0.40 2.81 -10.82
C TYR A 94 0.62 2.51 -9.71
N SER A 95 1.85 2.16 -10.09
CA SER A 95 3.00 2.20 -9.18
C SER A 95 3.46 3.64 -8.92
N LYS A 96 4.08 3.91 -7.78
CA LYS A 96 4.71 5.22 -7.54
C LYS A 96 6.10 5.29 -8.18
N GLY A 97 6.40 6.38 -8.86
CA GLY A 97 7.74 6.62 -9.42
C GLY A 97 7.73 7.60 -10.60
N PRO A 98 8.92 7.94 -11.15
CA PRO A 98 9.04 8.83 -12.30
C PRO A 98 8.47 8.23 -13.60
N ASN A 99 8.37 6.90 -13.67
CA ASN A 99 7.74 6.15 -14.76
C ASN A 99 6.77 5.12 -14.16
N PRO A 100 5.54 5.52 -13.81
CA PRO A 100 4.59 4.64 -13.13
C PRO A 100 4.07 3.54 -14.07
N ASP A 101 4.06 2.30 -13.59
CA ASP A 101 3.45 1.17 -14.27
C ASP A 101 1.95 1.18 -14.03
N LYS A 102 1.15 1.08 -15.10
CA LYS A 102 -0.32 0.96 -14.99
C LYS A 102 -0.72 -0.51 -15.01
N LEU A 103 -1.37 -0.98 -13.94
CA LEU A 103 -1.83 -2.38 -13.87
C LEU A 103 -3.21 -2.59 -14.50
N GLY A 104 -4.11 -1.63 -14.34
CA GLY A 104 -5.48 -1.77 -14.80
C GLY A 104 -6.36 -0.62 -14.35
N CYS A 105 -7.59 -0.59 -14.84
CA CYS A 105 -8.57 0.42 -14.49
C CYS A 105 -9.88 -0.25 -14.09
N ALA A 106 -10.55 0.31 -13.09
CA ALA A 106 -11.88 -0.12 -12.71
C ALA A 106 -12.88 0.29 -13.79
N SER A 107 -13.77 -0.63 -14.16
CA SER A 107 -14.86 -0.44 -15.12
C SER A 107 -16.11 -1.20 -14.71
#